data_AF-A0A918ECZ3-F1
#
_entry.id   AF-A0A918ECZ3-F1
#
_cell.length_a   1.000
_cell.length_b   1.000
_cell.length_c   1.000
_cell.angle_alpha   90.00
_cell.angle_beta   90.00
_cell.angle_gamma   90.00
#
_symmetry.space_group_name_H-M   'P 1'
#
loop_
_entity.id
_entity.type
_entity.pdbx_description
1 polymer ?
#
loop_
_entity_poly.entity_id
_entity_poly.type
_entity_poly.pdbx_seq_one_letter_code
_entity_poly.pdbx_strand_id
1 'polypeptide(L)'
;MSSLREVAEYVAAACDKASECRDALVVAIEEAQDAAELLAGALEGSTDPECEAALANIAEVARGSREVWRSLSEGMSTAQRVLDRLVGATASKPSSPTEVPPGRIEELRRQLPPPVVPGTGQKTHGRWFGPDARARPLISGEDEMYEEAIKAVSDLGLRRGTVNVAVDVETKLASYMRNHGIRSATLLINNVPCSTGRFTCDKLIPIILPEGCTLTVYGANGFRKTYRGGAPSPWRTR
;
A
#
# COMPACT_ATOMS: atom_id res chain seq x y z
N MET A 1 28.13 -24.71 -13.24
CA MET A 1 28.02 -23.93 -11.99
C MET A 1 27.45 -22.58 -12.38
N SER A 2 26.25 -22.25 -11.92
CA SER A 2 25.65 -20.94 -12.21
C SER A 2 26.50 -19.84 -11.60
N SER A 3 26.67 -18.74 -12.33
CA SER A 3 27.43 -17.59 -11.81
C SER A 3 26.63 -16.89 -10.70
N LEU A 4 27.30 -16.17 -9.79
CA LEU A 4 26.62 -15.35 -8.78
C LEU A 4 25.64 -14.34 -9.39
N ARG A 5 25.97 -13.83 -10.58
CA ARG A 5 25.11 -12.95 -11.37
C ARG A 5 23.83 -13.67 -11.83
N GLU A 6 23.98 -14.87 -12.36
CA GLU A 6 22.86 -15.69 -12.83
C GLU A 6 21.91 -16.05 -11.67
N VAL A 7 22.46 -16.38 -10.49
CA VAL A 7 21.66 -16.59 -9.28
C VAL A 7 20.91 -15.32 -8.87
N ALA A 8 21.55 -14.15 -8.92
CA ALA A 8 20.91 -12.87 -8.63
C ALA A 8 19.76 -12.56 -9.61
N GLU A 9 19.95 -12.85 -10.91
CA GLU A 9 18.92 -12.68 -11.94
C GLU A 9 17.71 -13.61 -11.71
N TYR A 10 17.93 -14.89 -11.36
CA TYR A 10 16.83 -15.80 -11.02
C TYR A 10 16.06 -15.38 -9.77
N VAL A 11 16.76 -14.92 -8.73
CA VAL A 11 16.11 -14.42 -7.50
C VAL A 11 15.29 -13.17 -7.80
N ALA A 12 15.81 -12.25 -8.61
CA ALA A 12 15.09 -11.06 -9.03
C ALA A 12 13.80 -11.44 -9.81
N ALA A 13 13.90 -12.35 -10.79
CA ALA A 13 12.74 -12.81 -11.56
C ALA A 13 11.69 -13.52 -10.68
N ALA A 14 12.12 -14.30 -9.69
CA ALA A 14 11.22 -14.93 -8.73
C ALA A 14 10.51 -13.88 -7.85
N CYS A 15 11.23 -12.85 -7.39
CA CYS A 15 10.65 -11.72 -6.68
C CYS A 15 9.65 -10.95 -7.53
N ASP A 16 9.91 -10.75 -8.82
CA ASP A 16 8.97 -10.10 -9.73
C ASP A 16 7.68 -10.90 -9.87
N LYS A 17 7.77 -12.22 -10.05
CA LYS A 17 6.59 -13.07 -10.14
C LYS A 17 5.82 -13.11 -8.82
N ALA A 18 6.53 -13.18 -7.70
CA ALA A 18 5.94 -13.08 -6.37
C ALA A 18 5.20 -11.74 -6.19
N SER A 19 5.76 -10.63 -6.67
CA SER A 19 5.06 -9.34 -6.64
C SER A 19 3.76 -9.37 -7.45
N GLU A 20 3.70 -10.08 -8.59
CA GLU A 20 2.46 -10.19 -9.39
C GLU A 20 1.38 -10.94 -8.65
N CYS A 21 1.74 -12.08 -8.05
CA CYS A 21 0.81 -12.85 -7.24
C CYS A 21 0.31 -12.02 -6.04
N ARG A 22 1.20 -11.26 -5.38
CA ARG A 22 0.82 -10.39 -4.27
C ARG A 22 -0.16 -9.30 -4.72
N ASP A 23 0.11 -8.65 -5.85
CA ASP A 23 -0.76 -7.59 -6.39
C ASP A 23 -2.15 -8.15 -6.74
N ALA A 24 -2.22 -9.36 -7.30
CA ALA A 24 -3.48 -10.06 -7.58
C ALA A 24 -4.24 -10.44 -6.31
N LEU A 25 -3.53 -10.86 -5.25
CA LEU A 25 -4.13 -11.18 -3.96
C LEU A 25 -4.79 -9.96 -3.31
N VAL A 26 -4.19 -8.76 -3.42
CA VAL A 26 -4.82 -7.52 -2.92
C VAL A 26 -6.19 -7.29 -3.54
N VAL A 27 -6.30 -7.46 -4.87
CA VAL A 27 -7.57 -7.31 -5.59
C VAL A 27 -8.55 -8.39 -5.16
N ALA A 28 -8.12 -9.65 -5.06
CA ALA A 28 -8.98 -10.76 -4.66
C ALA A 28 -9.52 -10.64 -3.22
N ILE A 29 -8.69 -10.16 -2.28
CA ILE A 29 -9.10 -9.91 -0.90
C ILE A 29 -10.21 -8.85 -0.86
N GLU A 30 -10.01 -7.75 -1.60
CA GLU A 30 -10.99 -6.67 -1.69
C GLU A 30 -12.30 -7.14 -2.30
N GLU A 31 -12.25 -7.81 -3.47
CA GLU A 31 -13.45 -8.31 -4.13
C GLU A 31 -14.24 -9.30 -3.26
N ALA A 32 -13.53 -10.14 -2.49
CA ALA A 32 -14.17 -11.04 -1.53
C ALA A 32 -14.83 -10.27 -0.36
N GLN A 33 -14.21 -9.20 0.14
CA GLN A 33 -14.80 -8.37 1.20
C GLN A 33 -16.03 -7.61 0.72
N ASP A 34 -15.94 -6.97 -0.46
CA ASP A 34 -17.07 -6.26 -1.07
C ASP A 34 -18.22 -7.23 -1.37
N ALA A 35 -17.93 -8.43 -1.87
CA ALA A 35 -18.94 -9.47 -2.07
C ALA A 35 -19.61 -9.90 -0.76
N ALA A 36 -18.84 -10.05 0.33
CA ALA A 36 -19.40 -10.39 1.64
C ALA A 36 -20.31 -9.27 2.18
N GLU A 37 -19.91 -8.00 2.04
CA GLU A 37 -20.72 -6.86 2.47
C GLU A 37 -22.03 -6.74 1.68
N LEU A 38 -21.96 -6.87 0.35
CA LEU A 38 -23.14 -6.84 -0.52
C LEU A 38 -24.10 -7.99 -0.20
N LEU A 39 -23.56 -9.21 -0.03
CA LEU A 39 -24.35 -10.37 0.30
C LEU A 39 -24.98 -10.23 1.70
N ALA A 40 -24.24 -9.75 2.69
CA ALA A 40 -24.75 -9.53 4.04
C ALA A 40 -25.92 -8.53 4.05
N GLY A 41 -25.82 -7.44 3.28
CA GLY A 41 -26.93 -6.48 3.12
C GLY A 41 -28.15 -7.08 2.43
N ALA A 42 -27.96 -7.93 1.41
CA ALA A 42 -29.06 -8.61 0.72
C ALA A 42 -29.77 -9.66 1.60
N LEU A 43 -29.06 -10.20 2.59
CA LEU A 43 -29.54 -11.24 3.50
C LEU A 43 -30.06 -10.68 4.84
N GLU A 44 -30.13 -9.36 4.99
CA GLU A 44 -30.58 -8.72 6.22
C GLU A 44 -31.98 -9.23 6.63
N GLY A 45 -32.08 -9.79 7.84
CA GLY A 45 -33.31 -10.37 8.37
C GLY A 45 -33.60 -11.83 7.96
N SER A 46 -32.76 -12.44 7.12
CA SER A 46 -32.80 -13.87 6.85
C SER A 46 -32.28 -14.69 8.03
N THR A 47 -32.89 -15.84 8.30
CA THR A 47 -32.42 -16.81 9.31
C THR A 47 -32.04 -18.14 8.67
N ASP A 48 -31.82 -18.16 7.35
CA ASP A 48 -31.47 -19.36 6.61
C ASP A 48 -30.00 -19.77 6.90
N PRO A 49 -29.72 -20.98 7.39
CA PRO A 49 -28.35 -21.42 7.66
C PRO A 49 -27.47 -21.49 6.40
N GLU A 50 -28.04 -21.67 5.20
CA GLU A 50 -27.26 -21.65 3.96
C GLU A 50 -26.70 -20.26 3.65
N CYS A 51 -27.45 -19.22 4.03
CA CYS A 51 -27.06 -17.81 3.89
C CYS A 51 -25.86 -17.48 4.80
N GLU A 52 -25.88 -17.96 6.06
CA GLU A 52 -24.75 -17.83 6.98
C GLU A 52 -23.52 -18.59 6.48
N ALA A 53 -23.70 -19.82 5.98
CA ALA A 53 -22.61 -20.62 5.43
C ALA A 53 -21.96 -19.96 4.20
N ALA A 54 -22.75 -19.34 3.31
CA ALA A 54 -22.23 -18.61 2.16
C ALA A 54 -21.35 -17.42 2.59
N LEU A 55 -21.79 -16.61 3.55
CA LEU A 55 -21.00 -15.51 4.10
C LEU A 55 -19.70 -16.00 4.75
N ALA A 56 -19.77 -17.09 5.52
CA ALA A 56 -18.59 -17.69 6.14
C ALA A 56 -17.56 -18.17 5.11
N ASN A 57 -18.01 -18.79 4.02
CA ASN A 57 -17.13 -19.26 2.94
C ASN A 57 -16.41 -18.11 2.25
N ILE A 58 -17.10 -17.00 1.96
CA ILE A 58 -16.48 -15.81 1.36
C ILE A 58 -15.45 -15.19 2.33
N ALA A 59 -15.79 -15.10 3.62
CA ALA A 59 -14.87 -14.62 4.64
C ALA A 59 -13.62 -15.52 4.76
N GLU A 60 -13.76 -16.83 4.54
CA GLU A 60 -12.63 -17.76 4.52
C GLU A 60 -11.70 -17.51 3.33
N VAL A 61 -12.24 -17.25 2.14
CA VAL A 61 -11.45 -16.90 0.95
C VAL A 61 -10.62 -15.64 1.19
N ALA A 62 -11.23 -14.60 1.77
CA ALA A 62 -10.50 -13.38 2.13
C ALA A 62 -9.38 -13.68 3.13
N ARG A 63 -9.64 -14.48 4.16
CA ARG A 63 -8.65 -14.84 5.20
C ARG A 63 -7.49 -15.66 4.64
N GLY A 64 -7.78 -16.68 3.83
CA GLY A 64 -6.75 -17.51 3.18
C GLY A 64 -5.88 -16.70 2.21
N SER A 65 -6.50 -15.82 1.43
CA SER A 65 -5.77 -14.93 0.49
C SER A 65 -4.82 -13.99 1.24
N ARG A 66 -5.24 -13.45 2.39
CA ARG A 66 -4.41 -12.65 3.29
C ARG A 66 -3.22 -13.41 3.86
N GLU A 67 -3.42 -14.66 4.25
CA GLU A 67 -2.33 -15.51 4.74
C GLU A 67 -1.26 -15.74 3.66
N VAL A 68 -1.68 -16.10 2.44
CA VAL A 68 -0.76 -16.26 1.31
C VAL A 68 -0.03 -14.95 0.99
N TRP A 69 -0.74 -13.82 0.99
CA TRP A 69 -0.14 -12.50 0.78
C TRP A 69 0.98 -12.24 1.79
N ARG A 70 0.75 -12.55 3.07
CA ARG A 70 1.72 -12.33 4.16
C ARG A 70 2.96 -13.18 3.97
N SER A 71 2.79 -14.48 3.76
CA SER A 71 3.92 -15.39 3.52
C SER A 71 4.74 -14.97 2.30
N LEU A 72 4.07 -14.51 1.24
CA LEU A 72 4.73 -14.04 0.03
C LEU A 72 5.52 -12.74 0.27
N SER A 73 4.94 -11.77 0.98
CA SER A 73 5.60 -10.51 1.36
C SER A 73 6.83 -10.73 2.25
N GLU A 74 6.75 -11.66 3.21
CA GLU A 74 7.88 -12.04 4.07
C GLU A 74 8.99 -12.75 3.27
N GLY A 75 8.60 -13.67 2.38
CA GLY A 75 9.51 -14.36 1.47
C GLY A 75 10.26 -13.41 0.55
N MET A 76 9.53 -12.48 -0.10
CA MET A 76 10.10 -11.44 -0.96
C MET A 76 11.06 -10.54 -0.19
N SER A 77 10.69 -10.09 1.01
CA SER A 77 11.56 -9.25 1.85
C SER A 77 12.85 -9.97 2.24
N THR A 78 12.79 -11.29 2.43
CA THR A 78 13.98 -12.11 2.71
C THR A 78 14.84 -12.30 1.46
N ALA A 79 14.23 -12.60 0.31
CA ALA A 79 14.92 -12.72 -0.96
C ALA A 79 15.62 -11.42 -1.37
N GLN A 80 14.97 -10.27 -1.19
CA GLN A 80 15.56 -8.96 -1.46
C GLN A 80 16.77 -8.68 -0.58
N ARG A 81 16.71 -8.99 0.72
CA ARG A 81 17.87 -8.87 1.62
C ARG A 81 19.06 -9.73 1.20
N VAL A 82 18.80 -10.92 0.66
CA VAL A 82 19.84 -11.79 0.10
C VAL A 82 20.42 -11.17 -1.17
N LEU A 83 19.56 -10.69 -2.08
CA LEU A 83 19.98 -10.02 -3.31
C LEU A 83 20.85 -8.80 -3.01
N ASP A 84 20.43 -7.95 -2.07
CA ASP A 84 21.17 -6.77 -1.64
C ASP A 84 22.55 -7.13 -1.07
N ARG A 85 22.69 -8.27 -0.38
CA ARG A 85 24.00 -8.76 0.11
C ARG A 85 24.87 -9.32 -1.03
N LEU A 86 24.28 -10.03 -1.98
CA LEU A 86 24.99 -10.62 -3.11
C LEU A 86 25.48 -9.55 -4.09
N VAL A 87 24.69 -8.50 -4.32
CA VAL A 87 24.98 -7.40 -5.25
C VAL A 87 25.67 -6.23 -4.56
N GLY A 88 25.42 -6.01 -3.27
CA GLY A 88 25.97 -4.92 -2.45
C GLY A 88 27.45 -5.01 -2.10
N ALA A 89 28.16 -6.08 -2.50
CA ALA A 89 29.62 -6.05 -2.58
C ALA A 89 30.14 -5.11 -3.71
N THR A 90 29.25 -4.63 -4.57
CA THR A 90 29.51 -3.61 -5.60
C THR A 90 28.50 -2.47 -5.48
N ALA A 91 28.77 -1.54 -4.56
CA ALA A 91 27.92 -0.38 -4.32
C ALA A 91 27.75 0.48 -5.59
N SER A 92 26.54 0.52 -6.14
CA SER A 92 26.13 1.54 -7.11
C SER A 92 25.44 2.70 -6.40
N LYS A 93 25.84 3.90 -6.77
CA LYS A 93 25.36 5.22 -6.32
C LYS A 93 23.82 5.32 -6.33
N PRO A 94 23.20 6.07 -5.39
CA PRO A 94 21.76 6.27 -5.37
C PRO A 94 21.31 7.02 -6.63
N SER A 95 20.44 6.38 -7.42
CA SER A 95 19.74 7.06 -8.52
C SER A 95 18.77 8.08 -7.94
N SER A 96 18.90 9.33 -8.40
CA SER A 96 17.98 10.43 -8.17
C SER A 96 16.52 10.02 -8.50
N PRO A 97 15.50 10.74 -8.00
CA PRO A 97 14.12 10.45 -8.34
C PRO A 97 13.96 10.63 -9.85
N THR A 98 13.84 9.52 -10.58
CA THR A 98 13.54 9.56 -12.01
C THR A 98 12.18 10.22 -12.17
N GLU A 99 12.14 11.39 -12.80
CA GLU A 99 10.90 12.09 -13.08
C GLU A 99 10.01 11.18 -13.94
N VAL A 100 8.81 10.89 -13.44
CA VAL A 100 7.89 9.96 -14.08
C VAL A 100 7.37 10.61 -15.36
N PRO A 101 7.45 9.95 -16.53
CA PRO A 101 6.89 10.48 -17.76
C PRO A 101 5.40 10.81 -17.59
N PRO A 102 4.92 12.02 -17.98
CA PRO A 102 3.52 12.41 -17.83
C PRO A 102 2.53 11.43 -18.47
N GLY A 103 2.89 10.83 -19.61
CA GLY A 103 2.03 9.84 -20.30
C GLY A 103 1.73 8.59 -19.45
N ARG A 104 2.68 8.18 -18.60
CA ARG A 104 2.51 7.05 -17.69
C ARG A 104 1.54 7.36 -16.54
N ILE A 105 1.59 8.59 -16.02
CA ILE A 105 0.65 9.04 -14.99
C ILE A 105 -0.78 8.99 -15.53
N GLU A 106 -0.99 9.47 -16.74
CA GLU A 106 -2.31 9.48 -17.37
C GLU A 106 -2.82 8.06 -17.69
N GLU A 107 -1.93 7.18 -18.16
CA GLU A 107 -2.26 5.77 -18.40
C GLU A 107 -2.69 5.03 -17.13
N LEU A 108 -1.99 5.24 -16.02
CA LEU A 108 -2.34 4.64 -14.73
C LEU A 108 -3.61 5.25 -14.15
N ARG A 109 -3.84 6.55 -14.36
CA ARG A 109 -5.07 7.23 -13.92
C ARG A 109 -6.31 6.69 -14.63
N ARG A 110 -6.23 6.37 -15.93
CA ARG A 110 -7.34 5.76 -16.68
C ARG A 110 -7.73 4.37 -16.18
N GLN A 111 -6.87 3.71 -15.41
CA GLN A 111 -7.14 2.39 -14.83
C GLN A 111 -7.74 2.48 -13.42
N LEU A 112 -7.84 3.67 -12.84
CA LEU A 112 -8.52 3.87 -11.57
C LEU A 112 -10.03 4.01 -11.77
N PRO A 113 -10.86 3.56 -10.81
CA PRO A 113 -12.28 3.86 -10.79
C PRO A 113 -12.56 5.37 -10.79
N PRO A 114 -13.82 5.77 -11.05
CA PRO A 114 -14.25 7.16 -10.92
C PRO A 114 -13.90 7.79 -9.56
N PRO A 115 -13.81 9.13 -9.48
CA PRO A 115 -13.51 9.80 -8.24
C PRO A 115 -14.48 9.45 -7.11
N VAL A 116 -13.95 9.28 -5.89
CA VAL A 116 -14.75 9.00 -4.69
C VAL A 116 -15.73 10.14 -4.42
N VAL A 117 -17.00 9.80 -4.20
CA VAL A 117 -18.03 10.74 -3.76
C VAL A 117 -18.07 10.77 -2.22
N PRO A 118 -17.82 11.93 -1.56
CA PRO A 118 -17.81 12.02 -0.11
C PRO A 118 -19.12 11.54 0.54
N GLY A 119 -19.01 10.81 1.65
CA GLY A 119 -20.17 10.34 2.43
C GLY A 119 -20.89 9.11 1.86
N THR A 120 -20.40 8.51 0.77
CA THR A 120 -21.03 7.33 0.14
C THR A 120 -20.46 5.99 0.61
N GLY A 121 -19.40 6.00 1.42
CA GLY A 121 -18.67 4.79 1.80
C GLY A 121 -17.75 4.24 0.71
N GLN A 122 -17.71 4.86 -0.47
CA GLN A 122 -16.80 4.46 -1.55
C GLN A 122 -15.33 4.47 -1.10
N LYS A 123 -14.64 3.36 -1.39
CA LYS A 123 -13.22 3.21 -1.08
C LYS A 123 -12.33 3.99 -2.05
N THR A 124 -11.26 4.54 -1.51
CA THR A 124 -10.18 5.13 -2.30
C THR A 124 -9.34 4.02 -2.91
N HIS A 125 -9.30 4.01 -4.23
CA HIS A 125 -8.47 3.13 -5.04
C HIS A 125 -7.24 3.89 -5.52
N GLY A 126 -6.10 3.25 -5.38
CA GLY A 126 -4.82 3.81 -5.76
C GLY A 126 -3.93 2.82 -6.50
N ARG A 127 -2.94 3.39 -7.16
CA ARG A 127 -1.83 2.68 -7.76
C ARG A 127 -0.55 3.40 -7.44
N TRP A 128 0.46 2.65 -7.01
CA TRP A 128 1.74 3.22 -6.67
C TRP A 128 2.87 2.48 -7.35
N PHE A 129 4.01 3.15 -7.51
CA PHE A 129 5.23 2.52 -7.97
C PHE A 129 6.44 3.16 -7.29
N GLY A 130 7.44 2.34 -7.00
CA GLY A 130 8.69 2.74 -6.37
C GLY A 130 9.82 2.89 -7.40
N PRO A 131 11.09 2.71 -6.98
CA PRO A 131 12.25 2.75 -7.86
C PRO A 131 12.25 1.67 -8.95
N ASP A 132 11.57 0.56 -8.70
CA ASP A 132 11.36 -0.53 -9.67
C ASP A 132 10.44 -0.14 -10.83
N ALA A 133 9.81 1.05 -10.74
CA ALA A 133 8.90 1.57 -11.72
C ALA A 133 7.79 0.56 -12.07
N ARG A 134 7.34 -0.26 -11.12
CA ARG A 134 6.23 -1.20 -11.32
C ARG A 134 5.00 -0.75 -10.56
N ALA A 135 3.88 -0.61 -11.27
CA ALA A 135 2.62 -0.17 -10.69
C ALA A 135 1.96 -1.32 -9.90
N ARG A 136 1.58 -1.03 -8.65
CA ARG A 136 0.96 -1.94 -7.70
C ARG A 136 -0.36 -1.35 -7.20
N PRO A 137 -1.42 -2.14 -7.06
CA PRO A 137 -2.68 -1.67 -6.52
C PRO A 137 -2.55 -1.35 -5.03
N LEU A 138 -3.37 -0.42 -4.54
CA LEU A 138 -3.53 -0.09 -3.13
C LEU A 138 -4.93 0.44 -2.91
N ILE A 139 -5.64 -0.10 -1.91
CA ILE A 139 -7.05 0.24 -1.65
C ILE A 139 -7.17 0.70 -0.20
N SER A 140 -8.02 1.70 0.06
CA SER A 140 -8.27 2.17 1.43
C SER A 140 -9.08 1.15 2.22
N GLY A 141 -8.83 1.03 3.50
CA GLY A 141 -9.50 0.06 4.37
C GLY A 141 -8.49 -0.78 5.15
N GLU A 142 -9.03 -1.72 5.93
CA GLU A 142 -8.26 -2.63 6.77
C GLU A 142 -7.74 -3.83 5.96
N ASP A 143 -6.42 -3.85 5.75
CA ASP A 143 -5.65 -4.96 5.19
C ASP A 143 -4.28 -5.08 5.88
N GLU A 144 -3.33 -5.82 5.31
CA GLU A 144 -1.99 -5.97 5.87
C GLU A 144 -1.20 -4.66 5.91
N MET A 145 -1.34 -3.80 4.90
CA MET A 145 -0.67 -2.50 4.88
C MET A 145 -1.30 -1.53 5.90
N TYR A 146 -2.56 -1.73 6.29
CA TYR A 146 -3.17 -1.05 7.43
C TYR A 146 -2.53 -1.46 8.76
N GLU A 147 -2.28 -2.75 8.98
CA GLU A 147 -1.60 -3.21 10.21
C GLU A 147 -0.16 -2.65 10.29
N GLU A 148 0.54 -2.57 9.16
CA GLU A 148 1.82 -1.86 9.07
C GLU A 148 1.70 -0.36 9.39
N ALA A 149 0.63 0.29 8.93
CA ALA A 149 0.35 1.69 9.22
C ALA A 149 0.07 1.92 10.71
N ILE A 150 -0.74 1.05 11.33
CA ILE A 150 -1.00 1.07 12.77
C ILE A 150 0.31 0.95 13.55
N LYS A 151 1.20 0.03 13.16
CA LYS A 151 2.52 -0.11 13.78
C LYS A 151 3.36 1.16 13.62
N ALA A 152 3.49 1.70 12.41
CA ALA A 152 4.30 2.89 12.15
C ALA A 152 3.80 4.13 12.91
N VAL A 153 2.47 4.30 12.99
CA VAL A 153 1.81 5.37 13.75
C VAL A 153 1.99 5.17 15.26
N SER A 154 1.92 3.92 15.74
CA SER A 154 2.19 3.57 17.15
C SER A 154 3.64 3.85 17.55
N ASP A 155 4.60 3.56 16.67
CA ASP A 155 6.01 3.89 16.87
C ASP A 155 6.25 5.40 16.97
N LEU A 156 5.34 6.22 16.43
CA LEU A 156 5.32 7.68 16.55
C LEU A 156 4.56 8.17 17.81
N GLY A 157 4.08 7.27 18.67
CA GLY A 157 3.45 7.57 19.96
C GLY A 157 1.96 7.89 19.86
N LEU A 158 1.32 7.63 18.71
CA LEU A 158 -0.12 7.75 18.55
C LEU A 158 -0.77 6.39 18.85
N ARG A 159 -1.81 6.35 19.70
CA ARG A 159 -2.49 5.10 20.04
C ARG A 159 -3.44 4.66 18.93
N ARG A 160 -3.65 3.34 18.80
CA ARG A 160 -4.70 2.75 17.95
C ARG A 160 -6.06 3.40 18.28
N GLY A 161 -6.81 3.80 17.25
CA GLY A 161 -8.09 4.53 17.39
C GLY A 161 -7.97 6.04 17.60
N THR A 162 -6.76 6.59 17.82
CA THR A 162 -6.56 8.05 17.90
C THR A 162 -6.60 8.72 16.53
N VAL A 163 -6.36 7.94 15.47
CA VAL A 163 -6.27 8.43 14.09
C VAL A 163 -6.93 7.43 13.13
N ASN A 164 -8.02 7.86 12.50
CA ASN A 164 -8.70 7.08 11.47
C ASN A 164 -7.92 7.06 10.14
N VAL A 165 -6.84 7.82 10.02
CA VAL A 165 -6.04 7.92 8.79
C VAL A 165 -5.23 6.67 8.44
N ALA A 166 -5.13 5.68 9.33
CA ALA A 166 -4.33 4.48 9.07
C ALA A 166 -4.93 3.65 7.93
N VAL A 167 -6.23 3.76 7.68
CA VAL A 167 -6.92 3.11 6.55
C VAL A 167 -6.70 3.83 5.22
N ASP A 168 -6.25 5.10 5.26
CA ASP A 168 -6.02 5.91 4.07
C ASP A 168 -4.81 5.39 3.29
N VAL A 169 -4.95 5.29 1.96
CA VAL A 169 -3.93 4.72 1.06
C VAL A 169 -2.59 5.45 1.17
N GLU A 170 -2.59 6.74 1.42
CA GLU A 170 -1.37 7.54 1.55
C GLU A 170 -0.60 7.20 2.83
N THR A 171 -1.32 7.00 3.94
CA THR A 171 -0.73 6.61 5.23
C THR A 171 -0.20 5.18 5.17
N LYS A 172 -0.95 4.27 4.54
CA LYS A 172 -0.54 2.88 4.28
C LYS A 172 0.75 2.84 3.49
N LEU A 173 0.81 3.57 2.36
CA LEU A 173 2.01 3.60 1.55
C LEU A 173 3.20 4.26 2.27
N ALA A 174 2.99 5.38 2.97
CA ALA A 174 4.08 6.02 3.71
C ALA A 174 4.67 5.09 4.78
N SER A 175 3.82 4.33 5.47
CA SER A 175 4.22 3.34 6.47
C SER A 175 4.96 2.16 5.84
N TYR A 176 4.44 1.65 4.73
CA TYR A 176 5.11 0.60 3.95
C TYR A 176 6.49 1.05 3.48
N MET A 177 6.61 2.28 2.94
CA MET A 177 7.88 2.84 2.53
C MET A 177 8.89 2.90 3.68
N ARG A 178 8.44 3.34 4.87
CA ARG A 178 9.26 3.36 6.10
C ARG A 178 9.75 1.96 6.47
N ASN A 179 8.86 0.97 6.45
CA ASN A 179 9.17 -0.40 6.90
C ASN A 179 10.07 -1.15 5.91
N HIS A 180 9.94 -0.84 4.61
CA HIS A 180 10.63 -1.55 3.53
C HIS A 180 11.80 -0.77 2.92
N GLY A 181 12.17 0.38 3.48
CA GLY A 181 13.33 1.17 3.03
C GLY A 181 13.16 1.83 1.66
N ILE A 182 11.91 2.06 1.22
CA ILE A 182 11.61 2.68 -0.07
C ILE A 182 11.78 4.20 0.06
N ARG A 183 12.79 4.75 -0.63
CA ARG A 183 13.12 6.19 -0.53
C ARG A 183 12.28 7.10 -1.42
N SER A 184 11.75 6.60 -2.52
CA SER A 184 10.92 7.39 -3.41
C SER A 184 9.80 6.55 -3.99
N ALA A 185 8.58 7.07 -3.93
CA ALA A 185 7.43 6.45 -4.56
C ALA A 185 6.51 7.51 -5.16
N THR A 186 5.75 7.10 -6.16
CA THR A 186 4.62 7.86 -6.69
C THR A 186 3.35 7.08 -6.43
N LEU A 187 2.31 7.78 -5.98
CA LEU A 187 0.98 7.24 -5.70
C LEU A 187 -0.05 8.02 -6.52
N LEU A 188 -0.89 7.31 -7.25
CA LEU A 188 -2.08 7.85 -7.92
C LEU A 188 -3.30 7.34 -7.19
N ILE A 189 -4.29 8.20 -6.93
CA ILE A 189 -5.52 7.84 -6.24
C ILE A 189 -6.75 8.46 -6.92
N ASN A 190 -7.89 7.79 -6.81
CA ASN A 190 -9.18 8.32 -7.27
C ASN A 190 -9.85 9.25 -6.24
N ASN A 191 -9.11 9.75 -5.25
CA ASN A 191 -9.63 10.67 -4.24
C ASN A 191 -8.69 11.89 -4.09
N VAL A 192 -9.07 12.87 -3.29
CA VAL A 192 -8.19 13.95 -2.87
C VAL A 192 -7.74 13.67 -1.43
N PRO A 193 -6.43 13.70 -1.12
CA PRO A 193 -5.96 13.44 0.23
C PRO A 193 -6.62 14.36 1.24
N CYS A 194 -6.96 13.82 2.42
CA CYS A 194 -7.63 14.61 3.45
C CYS A 194 -6.74 15.79 3.89
N SER A 195 -7.32 16.99 3.94
CA SER A 195 -6.62 18.25 4.23
C SER A 195 -7.12 18.96 5.49
N THR A 196 -8.32 18.60 5.97
CA THR A 196 -8.97 19.21 7.13
C THR A 196 -8.89 18.32 8.37
N GLY A 197 -8.47 18.89 9.50
CA GLY A 197 -8.41 18.20 10.80
C GLY A 197 -7.03 18.23 11.46
N ARG A 198 -6.96 17.63 12.66
CA ARG A 198 -5.72 17.58 13.46
C ARG A 198 -4.71 16.58 12.90
N PHE A 199 -5.19 15.43 12.46
CA PHE A 199 -4.41 14.31 11.96
C PHE A 199 -4.83 14.02 10.53
N THR A 200 -4.31 14.77 9.58
CA THR A 200 -4.59 14.59 8.15
C THR A 200 -3.43 13.88 7.50
N CYS A 201 -3.67 13.15 6.40
CA CYS A 201 -2.61 12.59 5.54
C CYS A 201 -1.57 13.67 5.21
N ASP A 202 -2.05 14.88 4.92
CA ASP A 202 -1.23 16.04 4.59
C ASP A 202 -0.19 16.41 5.66
N LYS A 203 -0.51 16.18 6.93
CA LYS A 203 0.37 16.44 8.09
C LYS A 203 1.15 15.21 8.51
N LEU A 204 0.56 14.03 8.36
CA LEU A 204 1.13 12.78 8.85
C LEU A 204 2.16 12.17 7.92
N ILE A 205 1.96 12.24 6.60
CA ILE A 205 2.89 11.65 5.63
C ILE A 205 4.33 12.16 5.85
N PRO A 206 4.60 13.48 5.99
CA PRO A 206 5.95 13.98 6.27
C PRO A 206 6.58 13.48 7.58
N ILE A 207 5.75 13.11 8.58
CA ILE A 207 6.18 12.62 9.90
C ILE A 207 6.43 11.11 9.85
N ILE A 208 5.61 10.37 9.09
CA ILE A 208 5.74 8.91 8.91
C ILE A 208 6.93 8.58 8.03
N LEU A 209 7.14 9.34 6.95
CA LEU A 209 8.26 9.10 6.05
C LEU A 209 9.60 9.40 6.75
N PRO A 210 10.60 8.51 6.66
CA PRO A 210 11.95 8.78 7.14
C PRO A 210 12.59 9.97 6.42
N GLU A 211 13.57 10.59 7.07
CA GLU A 211 14.37 11.65 6.46
C GLU A 211 15.01 11.18 5.13
N GLY A 212 15.00 12.05 4.12
CA GLY A 212 15.48 11.74 2.78
C GLY A 212 14.52 10.93 1.91
N CYS A 213 13.35 10.53 2.43
CA CYS A 213 12.32 9.86 1.64
C CYS A 213 11.33 10.85 1.02
N THR A 214 10.73 10.49 -0.12
CA THR A 214 9.77 11.32 -0.86
C THR A 214 8.59 10.50 -1.37
N LEU A 215 7.37 11.01 -1.17
CA LEU A 215 6.16 10.44 -1.74
C LEU A 215 5.45 11.50 -2.58
N THR A 216 5.28 11.25 -3.87
CA THR A 216 4.48 12.12 -4.75
C THR A 216 3.09 11.54 -4.93
N VAL A 217 2.06 12.28 -4.54
CA VAL A 217 0.66 11.88 -4.67
C VAL A 217 -0.01 12.67 -5.80
N TYR A 218 -0.65 11.95 -6.71
CA TYR A 218 -1.55 12.45 -7.75
C TYR A 218 -2.97 12.04 -7.39
N GLY A 219 -3.79 12.99 -6.97
CA GLY A 219 -5.19 12.74 -6.62
C GLY A 219 -6.15 13.05 -7.75
N ALA A 220 -7.44 12.94 -7.44
CA ALA A 220 -8.53 13.41 -8.29
C ALA A 220 -8.48 14.94 -8.48
N ASN A 221 -9.22 15.43 -9.47
CA ASN A 221 -9.40 16.87 -9.74
C ASN A 221 -8.09 17.66 -9.92
N GLY A 222 -7.06 17.01 -10.47
CA GLY A 222 -5.77 17.63 -10.72
C GLY A 222 -4.88 17.80 -9.48
N PHE A 223 -5.26 17.24 -8.33
CA PHE A 223 -4.42 17.29 -7.13
C PHE A 223 -3.05 16.67 -7.40
N ARG A 224 -1.99 17.39 -7.03
CA ARG A 224 -0.62 16.90 -7.05
C ARG A 224 0.15 17.48 -5.87
N LYS A 225 0.80 16.63 -5.10
CA LYS A 225 1.67 17.06 -4.00
C LYS A 225 2.82 16.10 -3.78
N THR A 226 4.00 16.64 -3.50
CA THR A 226 5.17 15.84 -3.09
C THR A 226 5.43 16.09 -1.60
N TYR A 227 5.34 15.02 -0.82
CA TYR A 227 5.70 14.99 0.59
C TYR A 227 7.16 14.61 0.75
N ARG A 228 7.84 15.27 1.70
CA ARG A 228 9.22 14.96 2.09
C ARG A 228 9.22 14.47 3.53
N GLY A 229 9.91 13.37 3.79
CA GLY A 229 10.01 12.78 5.11
C GLY A 229 11.01 13.50 6.02
N GLY A 230 10.93 13.20 7.32
CA GLY A 230 11.76 13.79 8.36
C GLY A 230 11.11 14.94 9.14
N ALA A 231 9.80 15.18 8.98
CA ALA A 231 9.12 16.17 9.80
C ALA A 231 9.06 15.70 11.27
N PRO A 232 9.30 16.60 12.25
CA PRO A 232 9.24 16.24 13.65
C PRO A 232 7.80 15.90 14.06
N SER A 233 7.63 14.94 14.98
CA SER A 233 6.33 14.65 15.60
C SER A 233 5.99 15.74 16.63
N PRO A 234 5.00 16.63 16.38
CA PRO A 234 4.75 17.77 17.26
C PRO A 234 4.19 17.38 18.64
N TRP A 235 3.70 16.15 18.81
CA TRP A 235 3.24 15.59 20.09
C TRP A 235 4.33 14.82 20.84
N ARG A 236 5.52 14.63 20.24
CA ARG A 236 6.72 14.12 20.91
C ARG A 236 7.65 15.28 21.16
N THR A 237 7.29 16.16 22.09
CA THR A 237 8.31 17.04 22.70
C THR A 237 9.34 16.17 23.40
N ARG A 238 10.63 16.49 23.19
CA ARG A 238 11.78 15.83 23.84
C ARG A 238 11.68 15.87 25.35
#